data_AF-A0A966XPL4-F1
#
_entry.id   AF-A0A966XPL4-F1
#
_cell.length_a   1.000
_cell.length_b   1.000
_cell.length_c   1.000
_cell.angle_alpha   90.00
_cell.angle_beta   90.00
_cell.angle_gamma   90.00
#
_symmetry.space_group_name_H-M   'P 1'
#
loop_
_entity.id
_entity.type
_entity.pdbx_description
1 polymer ?
#
loop_
_entity_poly.entity_id
_entity_poly.type
_entity_poly.pdbx_seq_one_letter_code
_entity_poly.pdbx_strand_id
1 'polypeptide(L)'
;MNTHNKISIHPDLENFLVNEVLDGLDYSPKELLEGFSNIAEEFSPQIEAALAKRDDLQQSIDAWHKENSLEDFQAYKTFLKEIGYLEDEGEDFIINPQNVDPEIATIAGPQLVVPVMNARFALNAANARWGSL
;
A
#
# COMPACT_ATOMS: atom_id res chain seq x y z
N MET A 1 -17.62 11.39 16.81
CA MET A 1 -17.01 10.08 16.51
C MET A 1 -17.95 9.02 17.01
N ASN A 2 -18.27 8.04 16.17
CA ASN A 2 -19.05 6.86 16.53
C ASN A 2 -18.07 5.72 16.82
N THR A 3 -18.28 4.99 17.91
CA THR A 3 -17.34 3.96 18.36
C THR A 3 -17.88 2.57 18.04
N HIS A 4 -17.08 1.78 17.34
CA HIS A 4 -17.38 0.39 16.99
C HIS A 4 -16.24 -0.50 17.48
N ASN A 5 -16.46 -1.21 18.59
CA ASN A 5 -15.42 -1.94 19.31
C ASN A 5 -14.21 -1.05 19.64
N LYS A 6 -13.06 -1.28 19.01
CA LYS A 6 -11.80 -0.55 19.28
C LYS A 6 -11.53 0.63 18.35
N ILE A 7 -12.36 0.85 17.34
CA ILE A 7 -12.20 1.97 16.40
C ILE A 7 -13.21 3.08 16.68
N SER A 8 -12.83 4.31 16.33
CA SER A 8 -13.69 5.48 16.36
C SER A 8 -13.74 6.10 14.97
N ILE A 9 -14.93 6.19 14.38
CA ILE A 9 -15.15 6.64 13.01
C ILE A 9 -15.82 8.01 13.03
N HIS A 10 -15.43 8.90 12.11
CA HIS A 10 -16.09 10.19 11.94
C HIS A 10 -17.52 9.98 11.42
N PRO A 11 -18.55 10.66 11.96
CA PRO A 11 -19.94 10.42 11.58
C PRO A 11 -20.19 10.53 10.06
N ASP A 12 -19.57 11.50 9.39
CA ASP A 12 -19.71 11.67 7.94
C ASP A 12 -19.14 10.47 7.16
N LEU A 13 -18.02 9.91 7.63
CA LEU A 13 -17.41 8.74 7.00
C LEU A 13 -18.28 7.50 7.22
N GLU A 14 -18.80 7.31 8.43
CA GLU A 14 -19.73 6.20 8.70
C GLU A 14 -21.00 6.32 7.85
N ASN A 15 -21.58 7.52 7.74
CA ASN A 15 -22.75 7.75 6.92
C ASN A 15 -22.49 7.43 5.45
N PHE A 16 -21.35 7.87 4.91
CA PHE A 16 -20.92 7.54 3.54
C PHE A 16 -20.77 6.02 3.35
N LEU A 17 -20.08 5.34 4.27
CA LEU A 17 -19.88 3.89 4.19
C LEU A 17 -21.21 3.12 4.22
N VAL A 18 -22.11 3.48 5.13
CA VAL A 18 -23.36 2.74 5.36
C VAL A 18 -24.41 3.04 4.31
N ASN A 19 -24.55 4.29 3.87
CA ASN A 19 -25.67 4.71 3.03
C ASN A 19 -25.30 4.88 1.55
N GLU A 20 -24.01 4.99 1.20
CA GLU A 20 -23.57 5.15 -0.19
C GLU A 20 -22.74 3.95 -0.66
N VAL A 21 -21.76 3.49 0.13
CA VAL A 21 -20.87 2.40 -0.29
C VAL A 21 -21.54 1.03 -0.25
N LEU A 22 -22.37 0.77 0.77
CA LEU A 22 -23.07 -0.52 0.90
C LEU A 22 -24.27 -0.67 -0.05
N ASP A 23 -24.70 0.39 -0.71
CA ASP A 23 -25.84 0.30 -1.63
C ASP A 23 -25.52 -0.66 -2.79
N GLY A 24 -26.36 -1.70 -2.93
CA GLY A 24 -26.17 -2.76 -3.93
C GLY A 24 -25.15 -3.86 -3.55
N LEU A 25 -24.56 -3.83 -2.35
CA LEU A 25 -23.68 -4.87 -1.84
C LEU A 25 -24.43 -5.82 -0.89
N ASP A 26 -24.05 -7.10 -0.90
CA ASP A 26 -24.62 -8.13 -0.02
C ASP A 26 -23.87 -8.18 1.33
N TYR A 27 -23.82 -7.04 2.02
CA TYR A 27 -23.20 -6.88 3.33
C TYR A 27 -24.05 -5.99 4.23
N SER A 28 -24.19 -6.37 5.50
CA SER A 28 -24.81 -5.50 6.50
C SER A 28 -23.84 -4.44 7.01
N PRO A 29 -24.35 -3.28 7.47
CA PRO A 29 -23.54 -2.25 8.14
C PRO A 29 -22.72 -2.81 9.31
N LYS A 30 -23.30 -3.75 10.05
CA LYS A 30 -22.65 -4.40 11.18
C LYS A 30 -21.45 -5.24 10.74
N GLU A 31 -21.61 -6.07 9.71
CA GLU A 31 -20.53 -6.90 9.17
C GLU A 31 -19.37 -6.05 8.65
N LEU A 32 -19.67 -4.95 7.96
CA LEU A 32 -18.66 -4.01 7.48
C LEU A 32 -17.86 -3.39 8.64
N LEU A 33 -18.55 -2.81 9.64
CA LEU A 33 -17.92 -2.04 10.71
C LEU A 33 -17.17 -2.93 11.70
N GLU A 34 -17.73 -4.09 12.07
CA GLU A 34 -17.06 -5.07 12.93
C GLU A 34 -15.86 -5.70 12.21
N GLY A 35 -16.02 -6.06 10.93
CA GLY A 35 -14.92 -6.60 10.11
C GLY A 35 -13.76 -5.61 10.00
N PHE A 36 -14.06 -4.33 9.73
CA PHE A 36 -13.05 -3.29 9.69
C PHE A 36 -12.34 -3.10 11.04
N SER A 37 -13.09 -3.10 12.15
CA SER A 37 -12.53 -2.99 13.50
C SER A 37 -11.57 -4.15 13.82
N ASN A 38 -11.93 -5.37 13.44
CA ASN A 38 -11.11 -6.56 13.65
C ASN A 38 -9.80 -6.52 12.83
N ILE A 39 -9.89 -6.14 11.55
CA ILE A 39 -8.72 -5.97 10.68
C ILE A 39 -7.79 -4.88 11.23
N ALA A 40 -8.36 -3.74 11.64
CA ALA A 40 -7.57 -2.67 12.24
C ALA A 40 -6.85 -3.14 13.51
N GLU A 41 -7.52 -3.90 14.37
CA GLU A 41 -6.92 -4.46 15.58
C GLU A 41 -5.76 -5.42 15.27
N GLU A 42 -5.93 -6.31 14.29
CA GLU A 42 -4.93 -7.31 13.93
C GLU A 42 -3.69 -6.69 13.28
N PHE A 43 -3.89 -5.75 12.35
CA PHE A 43 -2.82 -5.27 11.47
C PHE A 43 -2.20 -3.93 11.88
N SER A 44 -2.88 -3.08 12.68
CA SER A 44 -2.29 -1.79 13.09
C SER A 44 -0.93 -1.95 13.79
N PRO A 45 -0.75 -2.87 14.77
CA PRO A 45 0.55 -3.06 15.41
C PRO A 45 1.65 -3.53 14.43
N GLN A 46 1.28 -4.33 13.42
CA GLN A 46 2.22 -4.81 12.41
C GLN A 46 2.66 -3.69 11.47
N ILE A 47 1.73 -2.83 11.07
CA ILE A 47 1.99 -1.65 10.24
C ILE A 47 2.88 -0.67 11.00
N GLU A 48 2.58 -0.38 12.28
CA GLU A 48 3.41 0.47 13.13
C GLU A 48 4.84 -0.08 13.27
N ALA A 49 4.99 -1.38 13.51
CA ALA A 49 6.29 -2.03 13.57
C ALA A 49 7.05 -1.95 12.24
N ALA A 50 6.36 -2.13 11.11
CA ALA A 50 6.97 -2.02 9.79
C ALA A 50 7.43 -0.58 9.48
N LEU A 51 6.66 0.43 9.90
CA LEU A 51 7.06 1.84 9.78
C LEU A 51 8.27 2.16 10.66
N ALA A 52 8.26 1.73 11.93
CA ALA A 52 9.40 1.90 12.83
C ALA A 52 10.67 1.24 12.27
N LYS A 53 10.55 0.02 11.71
CA LYS A 53 11.68 -0.66 11.06
C LYS A 53 12.22 0.13 9.87
N ARG A 54 11.37 0.79 9.07
CA ARG A 54 11.83 1.66 7.98
C ARG A 54 12.62 2.85 8.51
N ASP A 55 12.14 3.49 9.58
CA ASP A 55 12.82 4.62 10.19
C ASP A 55 14.17 4.21 10.79
N ASP A 56 14.24 3.05 11.47
CA ASP A 56 15.49 2.51 12.03
C ASP A 56 16.53 2.21 10.94
N LEU A 57 16.09 1.60 9.83
CA LEU A 57 16.94 1.32 8.67
C LEU A 57 17.48 2.63 8.06
N GLN A 58 16.62 3.61 7.85
CA GLN A 58 17.04 4.90 7.29
C GLN A 58 18.01 5.64 8.23
N GLN A 59 17.74 5.67 9.53
CA GLN A 59 18.64 6.27 10.51
C GLN A 59 20.02 5.60 10.52
N SER A 60 20.05 4.27 10.42
CA SER A 60 21.30 3.51 10.34
C SER A 60 22.09 3.86 9.07
N ILE A 61 21.41 3.93 7.92
CA ILE A 61 22.01 4.32 6.63
C ILE A 61 22.54 5.75 6.69
N ASP A 62 21.77 6.68 7.24
CA ASP A 62 22.17 8.08 7.40
C ASP A 62 23.39 8.22 8.31
N ALA A 63 23.45 7.46 9.40
CA ALA A 63 24.60 7.43 10.30
C ALA A 63 25.85 6.89 9.59
N TRP A 64 25.71 5.79 8.85
CA TRP A 64 26.83 5.19 8.12
C TRP A 64 27.45 6.17 7.12
N HIS A 65 26.63 6.89 6.34
CA HIS A 65 27.11 7.87 5.34
C HIS A 65 27.72 9.14 5.94
N LYS A 66 27.48 9.45 7.22
CA LYS A 66 28.15 10.58 7.90
C LYS A 66 29.60 10.24 8.27
N GLU A 67 29.88 8.97 8.50
CA GLU A 67 31.17 8.48 9.03
C GLU A 67 32.03 7.81 7.96
N ASN A 68 31.44 7.43 6.82
CA ASN A 68 32.08 6.64 5.77
C ASN A 68 31.88 7.26 4.39
N SER A 69 32.79 6.97 3.45
CA SER A 69 32.63 7.26 2.03
C SER A 69 32.27 5.99 1.26
N LEU A 70 31.71 6.16 0.05
CA LEU A 70 31.34 5.04 -0.83
C LEU A 70 32.52 4.45 -1.64
N GLU A 71 33.77 4.77 -1.29
CA GLU A 71 34.95 4.25 -1.98
C GLU A 71 35.11 2.74 -1.79
N ASP A 72 34.72 2.22 -0.62
CA ASP A 72 34.63 0.77 -0.34
C ASP A 72 33.17 0.29 -0.39
N PHE A 73 32.75 -0.12 -1.58
CA PHE A 73 31.41 -0.66 -1.80
C PHE A 73 31.18 -2.00 -1.07
N GLN A 74 32.21 -2.80 -0.82
CA GLN A 74 32.05 -4.08 -0.11
C GLN A 74 31.76 -3.85 1.36
N ALA A 75 32.41 -2.87 1.98
CA ALA A 75 32.09 -2.44 3.34
C ALA A 75 30.63 -1.98 3.45
N TYR A 76 30.14 -1.19 2.48
CA TYR A 76 28.74 -0.75 2.47
C TYR A 76 27.76 -1.93 2.30
N LYS A 77 28.05 -2.86 1.39
CA LYS A 77 27.20 -4.04 1.18
C LYS A 77 27.12 -4.93 2.42
N THR A 78 28.24 -5.14 3.11
CA THR A 78 28.29 -5.88 4.38
C THR A 78 27.44 -5.17 5.44
N PHE A 79 27.61 -3.87 5.62
CA PHE A 79 26.79 -3.07 6.53
C PHE A 79 25.28 -3.21 6.25
N LEU A 80 24.87 -3.10 4.98
CA LEU A 80 23.46 -3.24 4.62
C LEU A 80 22.89 -4.64 4.94
N LYS A 81 23.71 -5.70 4.82
CA LYS A 81 23.31 -7.04 5.29
C LYS A 81 23.21 -7.11 6.81
N GLU A 82 24.16 -6.52 7.53
CA GLU A 82 24.20 -6.54 9.00
C GLU A 82 22.98 -5.86 9.63
N ILE A 83 22.51 -4.74 9.07
CA ILE A 83 21.29 -4.06 9.56
C ILE A 83 19.98 -4.74 9.10
N GLY A 84 20.07 -5.77 8.27
CA GLY A 84 18.94 -6.47 7.67
C GLY A 84 18.23 -5.65 6.60
N TYR A 85 18.94 -4.78 5.87
CA TYR A 85 18.41 -4.08 4.69
C TYR A 85 18.53 -4.95 3.44
N LEU A 86 19.67 -5.62 3.27
CA LEU A 86 19.87 -6.64 2.25
C LEU A 86 19.71 -8.03 2.85
N GLU A 87 18.76 -8.79 2.32
CA GLU A 87 18.60 -10.20 2.62
C GLU A 87 19.22 -11.07 1.52
N ASP A 88 19.42 -12.35 1.82
CA ASP A 88 19.88 -13.30 0.82
C ASP A 88 18.76 -13.61 -0.18
N GLU A 89 19.14 -13.78 -1.44
CA GLU A 89 18.19 -14.09 -2.51
C GLU A 89 17.55 -15.46 -2.27
N GLY A 90 16.23 -15.54 -2.45
CA GLY A 90 15.48 -16.79 -2.38
C GLY A 90 15.71 -17.70 -3.59
N GLU A 91 15.15 -18.90 -3.54
CA GLU A 91 15.17 -19.82 -4.69
C GLU A 91 14.31 -19.30 -5.85
N ASP A 92 14.64 -19.72 -7.08
CA ASP A 92 13.83 -19.43 -8.27
C ASP A 92 12.38 -19.92 -8.09
N PHE A 93 11.42 -19.07 -8.43
CA PHE A 93 10.00 -19.42 -8.41
C PHE A 93 9.24 -18.79 -9.58
N ILE A 94 8.05 -19.33 -9.88
CA ILE A 94 7.14 -18.82 -10.90
C ILE A 94 5.86 -18.34 -10.21
N ILE A 95 5.49 -17.08 -10.42
CA ILE A 95 4.21 -16.55 -9.96
C ILE A 95 3.05 -17.19 -10.75
N ASN A 96 1.92 -17.44 -10.09
CA ASN A 96 0.74 -18.04 -10.73
C ASN A 96 -0.59 -17.32 -10.38
N PRO A 97 -0.69 -15.99 -10.59
CA PRO A 97 -1.93 -15.26 -10.34
C PRO A 97 -3.03 -15.72 -11.31
N GLN A 98 -4.26 -15.82 -10.81
CA GLN A 98 -5.43 -16.23 -11.58
C GLN A 98 -6.38 -15.05 -11.77
N ASN A 99 -7.22 -15.10 -12.81
CA ASN A 99 -8.25 -14.09 -13.10
C ASN A 99 -7.68 -12.66 -13.27
N VAL A 100 -6.56 -12.52 -13.96
CA VAL A 100 -5.93 -11.22 -14.25
C VAL A 100 -6.43 -10.69 -15.60
N ASP A 101 -6.89 -9.44 -15.64
CA ASP A 101 -7.35 -8.79 -16.86
C ASP A 101 -6.25 -8.72 -17.96
N PRO A 102 -6.62 -8.80 -19.26
CA PRO A 102 -5.66 -8.74 -20.36
C PRO A 102 -4.81 -7.47 -20.38
N GLU A 103 -5.38 -6.33 -19.97
CA GLU A 103 -4.71 -5.03 -19.82
C GLU A 103 -3.46 -5.08 -18.93
N ILE A 104 -3.41 -6.04 -17.99
CA ILE A 104 -2.28 -6.23 -17.07
C ILE A 104 -1.45 -7.44 -17.52
N ALA A 105 -2.12 -8.54 -17.91
CA ALA A 105 -1.46 -9.82 -18.14
C ALA A 105 -0.72 -9.93 -19.48
N THR A 106 -1.24 -9.29 -20.54
CA THR A 106 -0.78 -9.57 -21.93
C THR A 106 -0.63 -8.34 -22.82
N ILE A 107 -1.30 -7.22 -22.50
CA ILE A 107 -1.24 -6.00 -23.30
C ILE A 107 -0.15 -5.09 -22.73
N ALA A 108 0.88 -4.82 -23.53
CA ALA A 108 1.85 -3.77 -23.21
C ALA A 108 1.28 -2.39 -23.60
N GLY A 109 1.27 -1.44 -22.68
CA GLY A 109 0.75 -0.10 -22.92
C GLY A 109 1.13 0.91 -21.83
N PRO A 110 0.81 2.19 -22.04
CA PRO A 110 1.04 3.23 -21.03
C PRO A 110 0.13 3.04 -19.81
N GLN A 111 0.65 3.36 -18.62
CA GLN A 111 -0.11 3.43 -17.36
C GLN A 111 -0.17 4.88 -16.87
N LEU A 112 -1.38 5.44 -16.84
CA LEU A 112 -1.62 6.81 -16.41
C LEU A 112 -1.86 6.90 -14.90
N VAL A 113 -1.30 7.92 -14.24
CA VAL A 113 -1.52 8.21 -12.82
C VAL A 113 -2.27 9.54 -12.69
N VAL A 114 -3.39 9.54 -11.97
CA VAL A 114 -4.22 10.74 -11.72
C VAL A 114 -4.73 10.82 -10.28
N PRO A 115 -4.99 12.02 -9.75
CA PRO A 115 -5.58 12.18 -8.42
C PRO A 115 -7.08 11.90 -8.43
N VAL A 116 -7.52 10.86 -7.72
CA VAL A 116 -8.93 10.45 -7.65
C VAL A 116 -9.85 11.54 -7.06
N MET A 117 -9.30 12.41 -6.20
CA MET A 117 -10.04 13.53 -5.59
C MET A 117 -10.52 14.57 -6.61
N ASN A 118 -10.00 14.56 -7.84
CA ASN A 118 -10.50 15.40 -8.92
C ASN A 118 -11.31 14.55 -9.91
N ALA A 119 -12.64 14.58 -9.78
CA ALA A 119 -13.55 13.82 -10.61
C ALA A 119 -13.35 14.08 -12.12
N ARG A 120 -13.02 15.31 -12.52
CA ARG A 120 -12.74 15.62 -13.94
C ARG A 120 -11.49 14.89 -14.42
N PHE A 121 -10.44 14.83 -13.61
CA PHE A 121 -9.21 14.12 -13.97
C PHE A 121 -9.41 12.61 -13.97
N ALA A 122 -10.17 12.06 -13.01
CA ALA A 122 -10.53 10.65 -13.00
C ALA A 122 -11.33 10.25 -14.25
N LEU A 123 -12.35 11.04 -14.64
CA LEU A 123 -13.14 10.80 -15.85
C LEU A 123 -12.29 10.92 -17.13
N ASN A 124 -11.43 11.92 -17.21
CA ASN A 124 -10.52 12.07 -18.35
C ASN A 124 -9.54 10.90 -18.44
N ALA A 125 -9.04 10.41 -17.30
CA ALA A 125 -8.14 9.26 -17.27
C ALA A 125 -8.83 7.97 -17.72
N ALA A 126 -10.07 7.74 -17.28
CA ALA A 126 -10.86 6.60 -17.75
C ALA A 126 -11.06 6.65 -19.28
N ASN A 127 -11.30 7.84 -19.83
CA ASN A 127 -11.48 8.02 -21.28
C ASN A 127 -10.16 8.01 -22.07
N ALA A 128 -9.01 8.18 -21.41
CA ALA A 128 -7.70 8.21 -22.06
C ALA A 128 -7.26 6.86 -22.66
N ARG A 129 -8.08 5.81 -22.52
CA ARG A 129 -7.88 4.53 -23.23
C ARG A 129 -7.82 4.75 -24.75
N TRP A 130 -8.53 5.74 -25.27
CA TRP A 130 -8.50 6.14 -26.67
C TRP A 130 -8.33 7.66 -26.79
N GLY A 131 -7.36 8.10 -27.58
CA GLY A 131 -7.12 9.51 -27.87
C GLY A 131 -6.89 9.73 -29.36
N SER A 132 -7.07 10.97 -29.83
CA SER A 132 -6.63 11.33 -31.18
C SER A 132 -5.11 11.20 -31.26
N LEU A 133 -4.63 10.59 -32.35
CA LEU A 133 -3.21 10.60 -32.73
C LEU A 133 -2.81 11.99 -33.23
#